data_AF-A0A7S0FYR0-F1
#
_entry.id   AF-A0A7S0FYR0-F1
#
_cell.length_a   1.000
_cell.length_b   1.000
_cell.length_c   1.000
_cell.angle_alpha   90.00
_cell.angle_beta   90.00
_cell.angle_gamma   90.00
#
_symmetry.space_group_name_H-M   'P 1'
#
loop_
_entity.id
_entity.type
_entity.pdbx_description
1 polymer ?
#
loop_
_entity_poly.entity_id
_entity_poly.type
_entity_poly.pdbx_seq_one_letter_code
_entity_poly.pdbx_strand_id
1 'polypeptide(L)'
;GSELRKEGHPPVVYVFEGGAPDAFDPETFAKSTAPRSYLKDVYHTVLTAPRGSARSHPGTGCIFICLSHQMVAFTLVEEVRRAAEALQKSDLPAARELAQEVVATGRALQVRKMRVSAVTKGAQEDGPGELWVEVTEGLGWEHPHFAVSLNEVPEAESKRLQCTDIQAIRRQMMASRGAGDEKVQRERAALEKCLGAQQRYAAAHGKDERDAIQKTVRNNSAGAKHQFHVSMFHSGEVNAEAMLFVHWALERIAGFVTTEDSKALFASTWLKNLPTGLQIVGSTFFKKSVDDGEYLTEVAAMRVDYAGAERHGKLFSHYSCQFHPELPRSLRDARVEFGEANFEEDGHLLLLNMMKQLLEYSKSG
;
A
#
# COMPACT_ATOMS: atom_id res chain seq x y z
N GLY A 1 -24.25 -9.89 16.66
CA GLY A 1 -24.33 -8.44 16.39
C GLY A 1 -24.80 -7.62 17.59
N SER A 2 -25.94 -7.98 18.21
CA SER A 2 -26.51 -7.28 19.37
C SER A 2 -26.00 -7.77 20.73
N GLU A 3 -25.43 -8.97 20.84
CA GLU A 3 -24.93 -9.52 22.11
C GLU A 3 -23.49 -9.09 22.47
N LEU A 4 -22.72 -8.55 21.54
CA LEU A 4 -21.33 -8.07 21.76
C LEU A 4 -21.25 -6.67 22.42
N ARG A 5 -22.37 -6.16 22.97
CA ARG A 5 -22.50 -4.76 23.40
C ARG A 5 -22.54 -4.56 24.91
N LYS A 6 -22.38 -5.62 25.70
CA LYS A 6 -22.45 -5.53 27.16
C LYS A 6 -21.15 -6.04 27.75
N GLU A 7 -20.47 -5.15 28.47
CA GLU A 7 -19.18 -5.29 29.15
C GLU A 7 -17.96 -4.90 28.31
N GLY A 8 -16.92 -4.38 28.99
CA GLY A 8 -15.69 -3.85 28.41
C GLY A 8 -14.91 -4.90 27.63
N HIS A 9 -15.39 -5.19 26.42
CA HIS A 9 -14.76 -6.15 25.54
C HIS A 9 -13.38 -5.67 25.15
N PRO A 10 -12.39 -6.59 25.15
CA PRO A 10 -11.04 -6.24 24.77
C PRO A 10 -11.03 -5.73 23.33
N PRO A 11 -10.09 -4.85 23.01
CA PRO A 11 -9.95 -4.40 21.65
C PRO A 11 -9.70 -5.55 20.68
N VAL A 12 -10.45 -5.53 19.58
CA VAL A 12 -10.37 -6.54 18.53
C VAL A 12 -9.54 -5.98 17.39
N VAL A 13 -8.52 -6.74 16.98
CA VAL A 13 -7.78 -6.50 15.73
C VAL A 13 -8.19 -7.60 14.76
N TYR A 14 -8.63 -7.23 13.57
CA TYR A 14 -8.87 -8.20 12.49
C TYR A 14 -7.61 -8.34 11.64
N VAL A 15 -7.22 -9.57 11.36
CA VAL A 15 -6.15 -9.89 10.42
C VAL A 15 -6.78 -10.53 9.20
N PHE A 16 -6.53 -9.93 8.04
CA PHE A 16 -6.93 -10.44 6.74
C PHE A 16 -5.67 -10.98 6.07
N GLU A 17 -5.59 -12.29 5.95
CA GLU A 17 -4.45 -12.96 5.30
C GLU A 17 -4.69 -13.11 3.80
N GLY A 18 -3.62 -13.45 3.08
CA GLY A 18 -3.69 -13.80 1.68
C GLY A 18 -3.95 -15.28 1.46
N GLY A 19 -4.08 -15.66 0.19
CA GLY A 19 -4.17 -17.05 -0.23
C GLY A 19 -3.56 -17.22 -1.62
N ALA A 20 -3.73 -18.41 -2.20
CA ALA A 20 -3.21 -18.73 -3.53
C ALA A 20 -3.68 -17.81 -4.70
N PRO A 21 -4.88 -17.17 -4.69
CA PRO A 21 -5.28 -16.29 -5.78
C PRO A 21 -4.38 -15.05 -5.92
N ASP A 22 -4.37 -14.47 -7.12
CA ASP A 22 -3.60 -13.26 -7.45
C ASP A 22 -4.56 -12.09 -7.73
N ALA A 23 -4.41 -10.97 -7.03
CA ALA A 23 -5.22 -9.78 -7.25
C ALA A 23 -5.11 -9.25 -8.69
N PHE A 24 -3.98 -9.45 -9.35
CA PHE A 24 -3.78 -9.09 -10.75
C PHE A 24 -4.70 -9.87 -11.68
N ASP A 25 -4.73 -11.20 -11.55
CA ASP A 25 -5.50 -12.08 -12.43
C ASP A 25 -6.83 -12.52 -11.78
N PRO A 26 -7.97 -11.90 -12.14
CA PRO A 26 -9.27 -12.29 -11.60
C PRO A 26 -9.64 -13.75 -11.87
N GLU A 27 -9.09 -14.39 -12.90
CA GLU A 27 -9.39 -15.80 -13.23
C GLU A 27 -8.82 -16.76 -12.18
N THR A 28 -7.77 -16.37 -11.45
CA THR A 28 -7.24 -17.16 -10.33
C THR A 28 -8.26 -17.34 -9.19
N PHE A 29 -9.27 -16.48 -9.12
CA PHE A 29 -10.39 -16.61 -8.19
C PHE A 29 -11.50 -17.54 -8.70
N ALA A 30 -11.44 -18.07 -9.93
CA ALA A 30 -12.52 -18.88 -10.50
C ALA A 30 -12.81 -20.18 -9.72
N LYS A 31 -11.80 -20.71 -9.01
CA LYS A 31 -11.93 -21.88 -8.13
C LYS A 31 -12.13 -21.51 -6.65
N SER A 32 -12.14 -20.21 -6.33
CA SER A 32 -12.35 -19.69 -4.98
C SER A 32 -13.84 -19.65 -4.65
N THR A 33 -14.19 -19.91 -3.39
CA THR A 33 -15.54 -19.65 -2.86
C THR A 33 -15.86 -18.16 -2.73
N ALA A 34 -14.83 -17.31 -2.87
CA ALA A 34 -14.90 -15.85 -2.80
C ALA A 34 -14.31 -15.24 -4.09
N PRO A 35 -15.14 -14.78 -5.05
CA PRO A 35 -14.64 -14.13 -6.25
C PRO A 35 -14.00 -12.77 -5.93
N ARG A 36 -13.11 -12.28 -6.81
CA ARG A 36 -12.41 -10.99 -6.61
C ARG A 36 -13.36 -9.81 -6.37
N SER A 37 -14.52 -9.80 -7.04
CA SER A 37 -15.57 -8.79 -6.86
C SER A 37 -16.16 -8.81 -5.44
N TYR A 38 -16.42 -10.00 -4.90
CA TYR A 38 -16.90 -10.14 -3.52
C TYR A 38 -15.86 -9.63 -2.53
N LEU A 39 -14.59 -9.98 -2.72
CA LEU A 39 -13.51 -9.45 -1.87
C LEU A 39 -13.42 -7.93 -2.00
N LYS A 40 -13.47 -7.35 -3.20
CA LYS A 40 -13.53 -5.90 -3.37
C LYS A 40 -14.64 -5.27 -2.51
N ASP A 41 -15.84 -5.83 -2.50
CA ASP A 41 -16.96 -5.31 -1.69
C ASP A 41 -16.72 -5.43 -0.18
N VAL A 42 -16.09 -6.52 0.26
CA VAL A 42 -15.65 -6.68 1.66
C VAL A 42 -14.63 -5.59 2.04
N TYR A 43 -13.61 -5.36 1.21
CA TYR A 43 -12.55 -4.40 1.51
C TYR A 43 -13.07 -2.97 1.42
N HIS A 44 -13.96 -2.66 0.47
CA HIS A 44 -14.70 -1.40 0.45
C HIS A 44 -15.42 -1.18 1.78
N THR A 45 -16.21 -2.17 2.23
CA THR A 45 -16.94 -2.09 3.50
C THR A 45 -16.02 -1.83 4.69
N VAL A 46 -14.88 -2.52 4.78
CA VAL A 46 -13.91 -2.33 5.86
C VAL A 46 -13.28 -0.93 5.79
N LEU A 47 -12.82 -0.52 4.61
CA LEU A 47 -12.11 0.74 4.37
C LEU A 47 -13.03 1.97 4.46
N THR A 48 -14.35 1.83 4.28
CA THR A 48 -15.30 2.96 4.32
C THR A 48 -16.36 2.83 5.41
N ALA A 49 -16.26 1.85 6.30
CA ALA A 49 -17.19 1.72 7.41
C ALA A 49 -17.20 3.03 8.25
N PRO A 50 -18.33 3.47 8.83
CA PRO A 50 -18.34 4.64 9.69
C PRO A 50 -17.45 4.45 10.92
N ARG A 51 -16.63 5.46 11.25
CA ARG A 51 -15.76 5.46 12.44
C ARG A 51 -16.50 6.24 13.54
N GLY A 52 -16.50 5.73 14.77
CA GLY A 52 -17.12 6.41 15.92
C GLY A 52 -18.66 6.37 16.00
N SER A 53 -19.33 5.54 15.19
CA SER A 53 -20.78 5.30 15.36
C SER A 53 -21.05 4.31 16.48
N ALA A 54 -22.19 4.42 17.17
CA ALA A 54 -22.63 3.43 18.18
C ALA A 54 -22.86 2.00 17.62
N ARG A 55 -22.67 1.78 16.30
CA ARG A 55 -22.77 0.47 15.63
C ARG A 55 -21.41 -0.06 15.14
N SER A 56 -20.39 0.77 15.07
CA SER A 56 -19.00 0.38 14.79
C SER A 56 -18.30 0.13 16.12
N HIS A 57 -17.62 -1.01 16.29
CA HIS A 57 -16.75 -1.18 17.45
C HIS A 57 -15.70 -0.05 17.45
N PRO A 58 -15.65 0.80 18.48
CA PRO A 58 -14.64 1.84 18.57
C PRO A 58 -13.25 1.19 18.59
N GLY A 59 -12.39 1.53 17.63
CA GLY A 59 -10.98 1.13 17.66
C GLY A 59 -10.63 -0.25 17.10
N THR A 60 -11.48 -0.87 16.28
CA THR A 60 -11.09 -2.10 15.59
C THR A 60 -10.18 -1.83 14.40
N GLY A 61 -8.88 -1.94 14.63
CA GLY A 61 -7.86 -1.91 13.59
C GLY A 61 -7.84 -3.17 12.74
N CYS A 62 -7.38 -3.05 11.49
CA CYS A 62 -7.20 -4.16 10.58
C CYS A 62 -5.72 -4.25 10.15
N ILE A 63 -5.21 -5.47 10.01
CA ILE A 63 -3.92 -5.78 9.40
C ILE A 63 -4.18 -6.63 8.16
N PHE A 64 -3.68 -6.21 7.01
CA PHE A 64 -3.86 -6.90 5.73
C PHE A 64 -2.53 -7.47 5.23
N ILE A 65 -2.47 -8.78 4.99
CA ILE A 65 -1.23 -9.50 4.70
C ILE A 65 -1.28 -10.12 3.29
N CYS A 66 -0.18 -10.04 2.55
CA CYS A 66 -0.01 -10.70 1.25
C CYS A 66 -1.08 -10.27 0.21
N LEU A 67 -1.91 -11.19 -0.29
CA LEU A 67 -2.99 -10.87 -1.23
C LEU A 67 -3.92 -9.80 -0.66
N SER A 68 -4.14 -9.79 0.66
CA SER A 68 -4.94 -8.73 1.29
C SER A 68 -4.31 -7.36 1.16
N HIS A 69 -2.97 -7.25 1.18
CA HIS A 69 -2.27 -5.99 0.94
C HIS A 69 -2.48 -5.49 -0.50
N GLN A 70 -2.42 -6.39 -1.48
CA GLN A 70 -2.73 -6.08 -2.88
C GLN A 70 -4.20 -5.67 -3.05
N MET A 71 -5.12 -6.37 -2.41
CA MET A 71 -6.56 -6.04 -2.45
C MET A 71 -6.86 -4.69 -1.80
N VAL A 72 -6.14 -4.28 -0.75
CA VAL A 72 -6.23 -2.92 -0.20
C VAL A 72 -5.78 -1.90 -1.23
N ALA A 73 -4.61 -2.08 -1.84
CA ALA A 73 -4.08 -1.14 -2.84
C ALA A 73 -5.05 -1.00 -4.04
N PHE A 74 -5.52 -2.13 -4.57
CA PHE A 74 -6.52 -2.18 -5.64
C PHE A 74 -7.81 -1.44 -5.24
N THR A 75 -8.36 -1.76 -4.07
CA THR A 75 -9.62 -1.18 -3.60
C THR A 75 -9.49 0.33 -3.37
N LEU A 76 -8.37 0.80 -2.82
CA LEU A 76 -8.17 2.24 -2.61
C LEU A 76 -8.16 3.04 -3.93
N VAL A 77 -7.57 2.50 -4.99
CA VAL A 77 -7.65 3.12 -6.33
C VAL A 77 -9.09 3.19 -6.82
N GLU A 78 -9.85 2.10 -6.68
CA GLU A 78 -11.28 2.06 -7.03
C GLU A 78 -12.09 3.09 -6.24
N GLU A 79 -11.83 3.23 -4.93
CA GLU A 79 -12.51 4.20 -4.08
C GLU A 79 -12.18 5.64 -4.47
N VAL A 80 -10.94 5.94 -4.85
CA VAL A 80 -10.57 7.25 -5.40
C VAL A 80 -11.31 7.54 -6.70
N ARG A 81 -11.44 6.55 -7.61
CA ARG A 81 -12.22 6.72 -8.85
C ARG A 81 -13.70 6.96 -8.55
N ARG A 82 -14.32 6.15 -7.68
CA ARG A 82 -15.72 6.31 -7.24
C ARG A 82 -15.95 7.67 -6.59
N ALA A 83 -14.98 8.16 -5.81
CA ALA A 83 -15.05 9.46 -5.18
C ALA A 83 -14.99 10.60 -6.21
N ALA A 84 -14.07 10.52 -7.17
CA ALA A 84 -13.99 11.48 -8.27
C ALA A 84 -15.29 11.51 -9.09
N GLU A 85 -15.88 10.36 -9.40
CA GLU A 85 -17.18 10.29 -10.08
C GLU A 85 -18.33 10.93 -9.29
N ALA A 86 -18.37 10.70 -7.97
CA ALA A 86 -19.38 11.29 -7.09
C ALA A 86 -19.22 12.82 -7.03
N LEU A 87 -17.99 13.32 -6.91
CA LEU A 87 -17.67 14.75 -6.92
C LEU A 87 -17.99 15.41 -8.27
N GLN A 88 -17.75 14.71 -9.38
CA GLN A 88 -18.07 15.17 -10.73
C GLN A 88 -19.58 15.40 -10.95
N LYS A 89 -20.42 14.60 -10.27
CA LYS A 89 -21.89 14.68 -10.31
C LYS A 89 -22.47 15.70 -9.33
N SER A 90 -21.63 16.35 -8.51
CA SER A 90 -22.07 17.36 -7.56
C SER A 90 -22.48 18.66 -8.24
N ASP A 91 -23.43 19.36 -7.62
CA ASP A 91 -23.85 20.71 -8.04
C ASP A 91 -22.81 21.79 -7.68
N LEU A 92 -21.90 21.50 -6.74
CA LEU A 92 -20.84 22.43 -6.33
C LEU A 92 -19.75 22.52 -7.41
N PRO A 93 -19.46 23.71 -7.97
CA PRO A 93 -18.39 23.89 -8.96
C PRO A 93 -17.02 23.42 -8.44
N ALA A 94 -16.69 23.76 -7.19
CA ALA A 94 -15.43 23.35 -6.55
C ALA A 94 -15.29 21.82 -6.42
N ALA A 95 -16.40 21.08 -6.25
CA ALA A 95 -16.37 19.61 -6.23
C ALA A 95 -16.01 19.06 -7.62
N ARG A 96 -16.58 19.64 -8.68
CA ARG A 96 -16.29 19.24 -10.07
C ARG A 96 -14.87 19.59 -10.48
N GLU A 97 -14.35 20.73 -10.06
CA GLU A 97 -12.95 21.12 -10.28
C GLU A 97 -11.98 20.14 -9.59
N LEU A 98 -12.26 19.77 -8.34
CA LEU A 98 -11.47 18.77 -7.64
C LEU A 98 -11.53 17.40 -8.35
N ALA A 99 -12.71 16.97 -8.79
CA ALA A 99 -12.85 15.73 -9.54
C ALA A 99 -11.99 15.74 -10.82
N GLN A 100 -12.04 16.84 -11.58
CA GLN A 100 -11.22 17.02 -12.78
C GLN A 100 -9.72 17.00 -12.46
N GLU A 101 -9.30 17.63 -11.37
CA GLU A 101 -7.91 17.63 -10.92
C GLU A 101 -7.41 16.21 -10.58
N VAL A 102 -8.21 15.44 -9.85
CA VAL A 102 -7.90 14.04 -9.48
C VAL A 102 -7.80 13.17 -10.74
N VAL A 103 -8.79 13.27 -11.63
CA VAL A 103 -8.82 12.52 -12.90
C VAL A 103 -7.63 12.87 -13.79
N ALA A 104 -7.34 14.17 -13.95
CA ALA A 104 -6.22 14.62 -14.77
C ALA A 104 -4.88 14.13 -14.23
N THR A 105 -4.70 14.17 -12.90
CA THR A 105 -3.47 13.68 -12.25
C THR A 105 -3.32 12.17 -12.41
N GLY A 106 -4.39 11.39 -12.20
CA GLY A 106 -4.38 9.94 -12.38
C GLY A 106 -4.15 9.50 -13.82
N ARG A 107 -4.66 10.23 -14.81
CA ARG A 107 -4.39 9.99 -16.24
C ARG A 107 -2.97 10.37 -16.66
N ALA A 108 -2.43 11.44 -16.09
CA ALA A 108 -1.07 11.87 -16.37
C ALA A 108 -0.02 10.93 -15.76
N LEU A 109 -0.34 10.33 -14.60
CA LEU A 109 0.58 9.42 -13.94
C LEU A 109 0.64 8.07 -14.66
N GLN A 110 1.85 7.63 -14.96
CA GLN A 110 2.13 6.31 -15.49
C GLN A 110 2.89 5.54 -14.43
N VAL A 111 2.40 4.36 -14.05
CA VAL A 111 3.17 3.47 -13.19
C VAL A 111 4.16 2.68 -14.04
N ARG A 112 5.29 2.34 -13.44
CA ARG A 112 6.29 1.48 -14.05
C ARG A 112 6.29 0.17 -13.31
N LYS A 113 6.17 -0.90 -14.08
CA LYS A 113 6.21 -2.25 -13.57
C LYS A 113 7.51 -2.90 -14.02
N MET A 114 8.20 -3.57 -13.12
CA MET A 114 9.18 -4.57 -13.51
C MET A 114 8.51 -5.93 -13.53
N ARG A 115 8.70 -6.67 -14.61
CA ARG A 115 8.36 -8.08 -14.72
C ARG A 115 9.68 -8.82 -14.74
N VAL A 116 9.92 -9.58 -13.69
CA VAL A 116 11.09 -10.44 -13.59
C VAL A 116 10.67 -11.82 -14.11
N SER A 117 11.32 -12.29 -15.17
CA SER A 117 11.16 -13.65 -15.67
C SER A 117 12.48 -14.40 -15.49
N ALA A 118 12.47 -15.40 -14.61
CA ALA A 118 13.56 -16.36 -14.53
C ALA A 118 13.43 -17.33 -15.72
N VAL A 119 14.34 -17.21 -16.69
CA VAL A 119 14.44 -18.23 -17.75
C VAL A 119 15.40 -19.30 -17.23
N THR A 120 14.87 -20.42 -16.76
CA THR A 120 15.66 -21.65 -16.66
C THR A 120 15.91 -22.13 -18.07
N LYS A 121 17.12 -21.87 -18.61
CA LYS A 121 17.57 -22.59 -19.81
C LYS A 121 17.45 -24.08 -19.51
N GLY A 122 16.70 -24.80 -20.34
CA GLY A 122 16.28 -26.16 -20.04
C GLY A 122 17.45 -27.09 -19.76
N ALA A 123 17.43 -27.73 -18.58
CA ALA A 123 18.01 -29.02 -18.17
C ALA A 123 19.43 -29.46 -18.64
N GLN A 124 20.20 -28.65 -19.36
CA GLN A 124 21.58 -28.90 -19.73
C GLN A 124 22.30 -27.55 -19.84
N GLU A 125 22.84 -27.07 -18.72
CA GLU A 125 24.09 -26.33 -18.61
C GLU A 125 24.15 -25.69 -17.20
N ASP A 126 25.17 -26.05 -16.44
CA ASP A 126 25.48 -25.60 -15.08
C ASP A 126 25.89 -24.11 -15.03
N GLY A 127 25.01 -23.21 -15.44
CA GLY A 127 25.18 -21.76 -15.34
C GLY A 127 24.07 -21.11 -14.51
N PRO A 128 24.35 -20.03 -13.75
CA PRO A 128 23.31 -19.27 -13.07
C PRO A 128 22.32 -18.76 -14.12
N GLY A 129 21.04 -19.05 -13.94
CA GLY A 129 19.97 -18.63 -14.85
C GLY A 129 20.01 -17.12 -15.06
N GLU A 130 19.85 -16.69 -16.31
CA GLU A 130 19.82 -15.27 -16.65
C GLU A 130 18.45 -14.70 -16.27
N LEU A 131 18.45 -13.70 -15.37
CA LEU A 131 17.25 -13.01 -14.92
C LEU A 131 16.91 -11.91 -15.93
N TRP A 132 15.78 -12.05 -16.64
CA TRP A 132 15.31 -11.02 -17.55
C TRP A 132 14.31 -10.11 -16.83
N VAL A 133 14.55 -8.80 -16.92
CA VAL A 133 13.66 -7.77 -16.36
C VAL A 133 13.00 -7.00 -17.49
N GLU A 134 11.74 -7.32 -17.78
CA GLU A 134 10.89 -6.56 -18.70
C GLU A 134 10.23 -5.41 -17.93
N VAL A 135 10.51 -4.16 -18.32
CA VAL A 135 9.82 -3.01 -17.72
C VAL A 135 8.55 -2.73 -18.53
N THR A 136 7.37 -3.02 -17.97
CA THR A 136 6.12 -2.53 -18.56
C THR A 136 5.95 -1.07 -18.14
N GLU A 137 6.08 -0.17 -19.10
CA GLU A 137 5.76 1.25 -18.92
C GLU A 137 4.34 1.56 -19.38
N GLY A 138 3.70 2.53 -18.74
CA GLY A 138 2.55 3.21 -19.34
C GLY A 138 1.17 2.71 -18.90
N LEU A 139 1.06 2.15 -17.68
CA LEU A 139 -0.25 1.84 -17.12
C LEU A 139 -0.80 3.10 -16.43
N GLY A 140 -1.81 3.72 -17.04
CA GLY A 140 -2.54 4.83 -16.44
C GLY A 140 -3.53 4.35 -15.37
N TRP A 141 -4.06 5.27 -14.57
CA TRP A 141 -4.97 4.91 -13.47
C TRP A 141 -6.27 4.24 -13.89
N GLU A 142 -6.64 4.17 -15.18
CA GLU A 142 -7.82 3.42 -15.67
C GLU A 142 -7.49 1.94 -15.93
N HIS A 143 -6.19 1.59 -15.94
CA HIS A 143 -5.74 0.23 -16.15
C HIS A 143 -6.07 -0.64 -14.93
N PRO A 144 -6.56 -1.89 -15.12
CA PRO A 144 -6.89 -2.79 -14.01
C PRO A 144 -5.69 -3.11 -13.11
N HIS A 145 -4.47 -3.01 -13.65
CA HIS A 145 -3.22 -3.35 -12.97
C HIS A 145 -2.44 -2.10 -12.52
N PHE A 146 -3.11 -0.96 -12.39
CA PHE A 146 -2.47 0.28 -11.95
C PHE A 146 -1.90 0.18 -10.54
N ALA A 147 -2.63 -0.48 -9.62
CA ALA A 147 -2.21 -0.63 -8.22
C ALA A 147 -1.35 -1.86 -7.96
N VAL A 148 -1.59 -2.95 -8.72
CA VAL A 148 -1.08 -4.29 -8.43
C VAL A 148 -0.44 -4.90 -9.67
N SER A 149 0.62 -5.67 -9.48
CA SER A 149 1.45 -6.24 -10.55
C SER A 149 1.59 -7.76 -10.36
N LEU A 150 1.39 -8.54 -11.44
CA LEU A 150 1.72 -9.97 -11.47
C LEU A 150 3.23 -10.13 -11.46
N ASN A 151 3.72 -10.90 -10.51
CA ASN A 151 5.10 -11.32 -10.50
C ASN A 151 5.13 -12.84 -10.58
N GLU A 152 5.77 -13.35 -11.64
CA GLU A 152 5.65 -14.74 -12.10
C GLU A 152 6.59 -15.69 -11.38
N VAL A 153 7.41 -15.17 -10.47
CA VAL A 153 8.42 -15.96 -9.77
C VAL A 153 8.05 -16.04 -8.29
N PRO A 154 7.72 -17.23 -7.75
CA PRO A 154 7.75 -17.47 -6.33
C PRO A 154 9.16 -17.20 -5.80
N GLU A 155 9.39 -15.97 -5.31
CA GLU A 155 10.64 -15.61 -4.68
C GLU A 155 10.52 -15.96 -3.21
N ALA A 156 10.99 -17.15 -2.82
CA ALA A 156 11.25 -17.48 -1.42
C ALA A 156 12.55 -16.81 -0.95
N GLU A 157 12.67 -15.50 -1.19
CA GLU A 157 13.90 -14.75 -0.96
C GLU A 157 13.79 -13.81 0.25
N SER A 158 14.96 -13.56 0.86
CA SER A 158 15.13 -12.50 1.84
C SER A 158 15.19 -11.16 1.13
N LYS A 159 14.28 -10.24 1.46
CA LYS A 159 14.32 -8.87 0.96
C LYS A 159 14.66 -7.92 2.10
N ARG A 160 15.57 -6.99 1.83
CA ARG A 160 15.88 -5.91 2.78
C ARG A 160 14.77 -4.87 2.74
N LEU A 161 14.09 -4.70 3.86
CA LEU A 161 13.09 -3.65 4.01
C LEU A 161 13.80 -2.33 4.32
N GLN A 162 13.36 -1.28 3.64
CA GLN A 162 13.90 0.07 3.81
C GLN A 162 12.77 1.08 3.92
N CYS A 163 13.06 2.23 4.49
CA CYS A 163 12.12 3.34 4.39
C CYS A 163 12.08 3.84 2.95
N THR A 164 10.88 4.22 2.51
CA THR A 164 10.67 4.77 1.16
C THR A 164 11.59 5.96 0.93
N ASP A 165 12.56 5.78 0.03
CA ASP A 165 13.39 6.88 -0.46
C ASP A 165 12.65 7.61 -1.57
N ILE A 166 11.93 8.67 -1.19
CA ILE A 166 11.24 9.56 -2.12
C ILE A 166 12.19 10.13 -3.18
N GLN A 167 13.46 10.37 -2.82
CA GLN A 167 14.45 10.85 -3.78
C GLN A 167 14.88 9.75 -4.75
N ALA A 168 14.89 8.47 -4.34
CA ALA A 168 15.13 7.36 -5.26
C ALA A 168 14.01 7.24 -6.29
N ILE A 169 12.74 7.30 -5.86
CA ILE A 169 11.58 7.29 -6.77
C ILE A 169 11.69 8.45 -7.78
N ARG A 170 12.01 9.66 -7.29
CA ARG A 170 12.24 10.83 -8.13
C ARG A 170 13.37 10.60 -9.14
N ARG A 171 14.52 10.08 -8.70
CA ARG A 171 15.69 9.81 -9.58
C ARG A 171 15.35 8.80 -10.67
N GLN A 172 14.71 7.69 -10.33
CA GLN A 172 14.29 6.64 -11.27
C GLN A 172 13.40 7.21 -12.39
N MET A 173 12.47 8.08 -12.03
CA MET A 173 11.56 8.74 -12.97
C MET A 173 12.26 9.77 -13.86
N MET A 174 13.28 10.46 -13.34
CA MET A 174 14.06 11.43 -14.11
C MET A 174 15.05 10.77 -15.07
N ALA A 175 15.62 9.61 -14.71
CA ALA A 175 16.69 8.92 -15.44
C ALA A 175 16.27 8.31 -16.80
N SER A 176 14.99 8.30 -17.11
CA SER A 176 14.39 7.33 -18.04
C SER A 176 13.79 7.96 -19.29
N ARG A 177 13.78 9.30 -19.44
CA ARG A 177 13.12 9.96 -20.58
C ARG A 177 13.78 11.26 -21.01
N GLY A 178 13.81 11.48 -22.34
CA GLY A 178 14.29 12.71 -22.97
C GLY A 178 13.49 13.93 -22.51
N ALA A 179 14.18 15.02 -22.16
CA ALA A 179 13.62 16.19 -21.46
C ALA A 179 12.62 17.04 -22.27
N GLY A 180 12.36 16.70 -23.54
CA GLY A 180 11.58 17.52 -24.48
C GLY A 180 10.14 17.09 -24.75
N ASP A 181 9.67 15.98 -24.19
CA ASP A 181 8.31 15.48 -24.45
C ASP A 181 7.29 16.05 -23.44
N GLU A 182 6.24 16.71 -23.94
CA GLU A 182 5.16 17.29 -23.15
C GLU A 182 4.46 16.23 -22.27
N LYS A 183 4.31 15.00 -22.75
CA LYS A 183 3.75 13.88 -21.98
C LYS A 183 4.59 13.59 -20.74
N VAL A 184 5.92 13.61 -20.90
CA VAL A 184 6.87 13.37 -19.80
C VAL A 184 6.85 14.50 -18.80
N GLN A 185 6.68 15.75 -19.25
CA GLN A 185 6.53 16.89 -18.35
C GLN A 185 5.26 16.82 -17.51
N ARG A 186 4.12 16.43 -18.11
CA ARG A 186 2.86 16.24 -17.40
C ARG A 186 2.93 15.13 -16.36
N GLU A 187 3.54 13.99 -16.70
CA GLU A 187 3.77 12.88 -15.78
C GLU A 187 4.67 13.30 -14.60
N ARG A 188 5.77 14.01 -14.88
CA ARG A 188 6.65 14.55 -13.83
C ARG A 188 5.91 15.50 -12.90
N ALA A 189 5.13 16.42 -13.44
CA ALA A 189 4.35 17.36 -12.64
C ALA A 189 3.32 16.64 -11.74
N ALA A 190 2.65 15.61 -12.27
CA ALA A 190 1.71 14.78 -11.52
C ALA A 190 2.41 14.03 -10.37
N LEU A 191 3.55 13.40 -10.64
CA LEU A 191 4.30 12.68 -9.60
C LEU A 191 4.86 13.63 -8.54
N GLU A 192 5.44 14.76 -8.91
CA GLU A 192 5.99 15.75 -7.97
C GLU A 192 4.93 16.25 -6.99
N LYS A 193 3.70 16.44 -7.48
CA LYS A 193 2.54 16.77 -6.66
C LYS A 193 2.25 15.69 -5.61
N CYS A 194 2.29 14.43 -6.01
CA CYS A 194 2.05 13.29 -5.13
C CYS A 194 3.18 13.10 -4.11
N LEU A 195 4.43 13.23 -4.53
CA LEU A 195 5.60 13.19 -3.64
C LEU A 195 5.57 14.31 -2.61
N GLY A 196 5.19 15.52 -3.02
CA GLY A 196 5.05 16.66 -2.11
C GLY A 196 4.00 16.42 -1.03
N ALA A 197 2.87 15.78 -1.37
CA ALA A 197 1.84 15.37 -0.39
C ALA A 197 2.42 14.38 0.63
N GLN A 198 3.05 13.31 0.15
CA GLN A 198 3.70 12.31 1.01
C GLN A 198 4.72 12.93 1.97
N GLN A 199 5.54 13.88 1.49
CA GLN A 199 6.52 14.58 2.31
C GLN A 199 5.89 15.45 3.38
N ARG A 200 4.86 16.24 3.03
CA ARG A 200 4.14 17.07 4.01
C ARG A 200 3.46 16.21 5.06
N TYR A 201 2.81 15.13 4.63
CA TYR A 201 2.14 14.19 5.52
C TYR A 201 3.12 13.52 6.48
N ALA A 202 4.26 13.03 5.97
CA ALA A 202 5.32 12.48 6.79
C ALA A 202 5.93 13.52 7.75
N ALA A 203 6.07 14.78 7.35
CA ALA A 203 6.58 15.83 8.23
C ALA A 203 5.59 16.18 9.36
N ALA A 204 4.28 16.20 9.06
CA ALA A 204 3.23 16.50 10.02
C ALA A 204 2.98 15.36 11.02
N HIS A 205 3.13 14.11 10.57
CA HIS A 205 2.72 12.93 11.34
C HIS A 205 3.86 11.94 11.67
N GLY A 206 5.09 12.21 11.21
CA GLY A 206 6.26 11.34 11.39
C GLY A 206 7.06 11.56 12.69
N LYS A 207 6.65 12.50 13.55
CA LYS A 207 7.24 12.68 14.90
C LYS A 207 6.48 11.94 16.01
N ASP A 208 5.32 11.38 15.68
CA ASP A 208 4.46 10.71 16.62
C ASP A 208 4.89 9.25 16.82
N GLU A 209 4.41 8.58 17.87
CA GLU A 209 4.64 7.15 18.14
C GLU A 209 4.28 6.25 16.95
N ARG A 210 3.51 6.77 15.99
CA ARG A 210 3.21 6.25 14.65
C ARG A 210 4.46 5.97 13.78
N ASP A 211 5.58 6.61 14.08
CA ASP A 211 6.89 6.34 13.48
C ASP A 211 7.50 5.07 14.07
N ALA A 212 6.95 4.36 15.08
CA ALA A 212 7.57 3.14 15.60
C ALA A 212 7.86 2.10 14.52
N ILE A 213 6.98 1.96 13.53
CA ILE A 213 7.17 1.08 12.37
C ILE A 213 8.30 1.61 11.48
N GLN A 214 8.23 2.88 11.07
CA GLN A 214 9.28 3.50 10.25
C GLN A 214 10.61 3.57 10.99
N LYS A 215 10.64 3.78 12.29
CA LYS A 215 11.79 3.77 13.19
C LYS A 215 12.37 2.38 13.30
N THR A 216 11.54 1.34 13.42
CA THR A 216 12.00 -0.06 13.35
C THR A 216 12.65 -0.34 12.01
N VAL A 217 12.10 0.17 10.90
CA VAL A 217 12.74 0.04 9.58
C VAL A 217 14.02 0.89 9.49
N ARG A 218 13.98 2.20 9.79
CA ARG A 218 15.09 3.17 9.74
C ARG A 218 16.28 2.78 10.60
N ASN A 219 16.04 2.42 11.86
CA ASN A 219 17.09 2.02 12.80
C ASN A 219 17.87 0.79 12.32
N ASN A 220 17.28 0.04 11.39
CA ASN A 220 17.87 -1.14 10.77
C ASN A 220 18.15 -0.94 9.27
N SER A 221 18.11 0.31 8.76
CA SER A 221 18.29 0.65 7.34
C SER A 221 19.59 1.39 7.01
N ALA A 222 20.26 2.06 7.96
CA ALA A 222 21.51 2.78 7.65
C ALA A 222 22.46 2.85 8.87
N GLY A 223 23.67 2.27 8.74
CA GLY A 223 24.75 2.39 9.73
C GLY A 223 24.61 1.55 11.01
N ALA A 224 23.52 0.80 11.18
CA ALA A 224 23.36 -0.13 12.28
C ALA A 224 24.01 -1.50 11.98
N LYS A 225 24.42 -2.22 13.03
CA LYS A 225 25.01 -3.58 12.93
C LYS A 225 24.06 -4.61 12.30
N HIS A 226 22.77 -4.29 12.20
CA HIS A 226 21.71 -5.18 11.72
C HIS A 226 20.91 -4.52 10.59
N GLN A 227 20.64 -5.30 9.53
CA GLN A 227 19.81 -4.89 8.40
C GLN A 227 18.44 -5.57 8.51
N PHE A 228 17.34 -4.83 8.36
CA PHE A 228 15.98 -5.39 8.51
C PHE A 228 15.61 -6.28 7.32
N HIS A 229 15.50 -7.58 7.56
CA HIS A 229 15.17 -8.53 6.51
C HIS A 229 13.77 -9.10 6.71
N VAL A 230 13.03 -9.18 5.61
CA VAL A 230 11.70 -9.80 5.54
C VAL A 230 11.67 -10.90 4.50
N SER A 231 10.90 -11.94 4.78
CA SER A 231 10.73 -13.08 3.89
C SER A 231 9.48 -12.89 3.07
N MET A 232 9.66 -12.84 1.75
CA MET A 232 8.55 -12.79 0.81
C MET A 232 8.29 -14.18 0.25
N PHE A 233 7.02 -14.46 -0.08
CA PHE A 233 6.58 -15.73 -0.69
C PHE A 233 5.91 -15.49 -2.05
N HIS A 234 5.47 -14.25 -2.27
CA HIS A 234 4.81 -13.79 -3.46
C HIS A 234 5.43 -12.45 -3.74
N SER A 235 5.94 -12.32 -4.94
CA SER A 235 6.59 -11.13 -5.43
C SER A 235 5.58 -10.19 -6.09
N GLY A 236 4.28 -10.48 -5.99
CA GLY A 236 3.20 -9.63 -6.52
C GLY A 236 3.23 -8.26 -5.86
N GLU A 237 3.37 -7.23 -6.68
CA GLU A 237 3.86 -5.92 -6.24
C GLU A 237 2.70 -4.94 -6.08
N VAL A 238 2.82 -4.05 -5.09
CA VAL A 238 2.02 -2.82 -5.02
C VAL A 238 2.86 -1.65 -5.53
N ASN A 239 2.36 -0.95 -6.54
CA ASN A 239 3.08 0.13 -7.21
C ASN A 239 3.19 1.37 -6.32
N ALA A 240 4.42 1.83 -6.07
CA ALA A 240 4.68 3.00 -5.23
C ALA A 240 4.05 4.29 -5.78
N GLU A 241 4.16 4.54 -7.08
CA GLU A 241 3.58 5.72 -7.73
C GLU A 241 2.05 5.72 -7.63
N ALA A 242 1.41 4.55 -7.78
CA ALA A 242 -0.03 4.42 -7.59
C ALA A 242 -0.43 4.78 -6.16
N MET A 243 0.29 4.29 -5.16
CA MET A 243 -0.02 4.55 -3.76
C MET A 243 0.27 6.00 -3.34
N LEU A 244 1.28 6.63 -3.94
CA LEU A 244 1.55 8.07 -3.78
C LEU A 244 0.40 8.90 -4.37
N PHE A 245 -0.12 8.51 -5.54
CA PHE A 245 -1.30 9.15 -6.12
C PHE A 245 -2.55 8.96 -5.26
N VAL A 246 -2.79 7.74 -4.78
CA VAL A 246 -3.91 7.44 -3.87
C VAL A 246 -3.82 8.32 -2.63
N HIS A 247 -2.64 8.42 -2.00
CA HIS A 247 -2.45 9.29 -0.84
C HIS A 247 -2.83 10.74 -1.15
N TRP A 248 -2.27 11.32 -2.22
CA TRP A 248 -2.56 12.69 -2.62
C TRP A 248 -4.06 12.89 -2.89
N ALA A 249 -4.70 11.99 -3.62
CA ALA A 249 -6.12 12.09 -3.93
C ALA A 249 -6.99 12.02 -2.68
N LEU A 250 -6.71 11.10 -1.76
CA LEU A 250 -7.42 10.97 -0.49
C LEU A 250 -7.27 12.22 0.38
N GLU A 251 -6.07 12.79 0.47
CA GLU A 251 -5.83 14.05 1.21
C GLU A 251 -6.68 15.20 0.62
N ARG A 252 -6.71 15.33 -0.71
CA ARG A 252 -7.48 16.37 -1.41
C ARG A 252 -8.98 16.19 -1.21
N ILE A 253 -9.48 14.96 -1.36
CA ILE A 253 -10.89 14.62 -1.18
C ILE A 253 -11.30 14.86 0.27
N ALA A 254 -10.55 14.34 1.24
CA ALA A 254 -10.80 14.51 2.66
C ALA A 254 -10.80 15.99 3.07
N GLY A 255 -9.80 16.75 2.61
CA GLY A 255 -9.72 18.19 2.86
C GLY A 255 -10.90 18.97 2.27
N PHE A 256 -11.41 18.54 1.12
CA PHE A 256 -12.59 19.15 0.51
C PHE A 256 -13.87 18.80 1.25
N VAL A 257 -14.16 17.53 1.52
CA VAL A 257 -15.44 17.08 2.14
C VAL A 257 -15.62 17.57 3.58
N THR A 258 -14.56 18.10 4.19
CA THR A 258 -14.58 18.67 5.55
C THR A 258 -14.66 20.20 5.58
N THR A 259 -14.66 20.89 4.42
CA THR A 259 -14.84 22.34 4.37
C THR A 259 -16.25 22.76 4.80
N GLU A 260 -16.40 23.98 5.32
CA GLU A 260 -17.71 24.54 5.70
C GLU A 260 -18.73 24.48 4.54
N ASP A 261 -18.28 24.79 3.33
CA ASP A 261 -19.13 24.86 2.14
C ASP A 261 -19.61 23.49 1.64
N SER A 262 -18.89 22.40 1.96
CA SER A 262 -19.17 21.07 1.41
C SER A 262 -19.62 20.07 2.48
N LYS A 263 -19.26 20.27 3.75
CA LYS A 263 -19.50 19.30 4.83
C LYS A 263 -20.95 18.92 4.96
N ALA A 264 -21.88 19.87 4.80
CA ALA A 264 -23.32 19.60 4.91
C ALA A 264 -23.82 18.72 3.76
N LEU A 265 -23.31 18.95 2.55
CA LEU A 265 -23.67 18.18 1.36
C LEU A 265 -23.15 16.73 1.45
N PHE A 266 -21.94 16.55 1.99
CA PHE A 266 -21.30 15.24 2.06
C PHE A 266 -21.45 14.53 3.41
N ALA A 267 -22.06 15.18 4.41
CA ALA A 267 -22.24 14.64 5.77
C ALA A 267 -23.03 13.33 5.82
N SER A 268 -23.89 13.03 4.85
CA SER A 268 -24.64 11.77 4.78
C SER A 268 -24.04 10.76 3.80
N THR A 269 -22.97 11.13 3.09
CA THR A 269 -22.35 10.29 2.07
C THR A 269 -21.26 9.40 2.66
N TRP A 270 -20.88 8.36 1.91
CA TRP A 270 -19.75 7.49 2.26
C TRP A 270 -18.39 8.20 2.11
N LEU A 271 -18.32 9.32 1.37
CA LEU A 271 -17.08 10.07 1.12
C LEU A 271 -16.43 10.57 2.41
N LYS A 272 -17.23 10.93 3.43
CA LYS A 272 -16.72 11.35 4.74
C LYS A 272 -16.02 10.22 5.53
N ASN A 273 -16.27 8.96 5.15
CA ASN A 273 -15.70 7.79 5.80
C ASN A 273 -14.47 7.26 5.04
N LEU A 274 -14.12 7.87 3.91
CA LEU A 274 -12.89 7.53 3.19
C LEU A 274 -11.67 7.71 4.10
N PRO A 275 -10.59 6.95 3.87
CA PRO A 275 -9.32 7.27 4.47
C PRO A 275 -8.90 8.70 4.09
N THR A 276 -8.21 9.37 5.00
CA THR A 276 -7.75 10.75 4.81
C THR A 276 -6.29 10.85 4.46
N GLY A 277 -5.57 9.73 4.57
CA GLY A 277 -4.16 9.65 4.21
C GLY A 277 -3.69 8.21 4.06
N LEU A 278 -2.56 8.05 3.37
CA LEU A 278 -1.85 6.79 3.24
C LEU A 278 -0.37 7.08 3.37
N GLN A 279 0.34 6.25 4.13
CA GLN A 279 1.79 6.34 4.25
C GLN A 279 2.43 5.02 3.85
N ILE A 280 3.37 5.06 2.90
CA ILE A 280 4.29 3.96 2.65
C ILE A 280 5.30 3.94 3.80
N VAL A 281 5.30 2.86 4.58
CA VAL A 281 6.11 2.73 5.80
C VAL A 281 7.28 1.75 5.64
N GLY A 282 7.24 0.93 4.60
CA GLY A 282 8.33 0.06 4.20
C GLY A 282 8.28 -0.20 2.70
N SER A 283 9.45 -0.25 2.08
CA SER A 283 9.64 -0.57 0.67
C SER A 283 10.80 -1.55 0.48
N THR A 284 10.75 -2.31 -0.59
CA THR A 284 11.80 -3.21 -1.06
C THR A 284 12.35 -2.71 -2.39
N PHE A 285 13.64 -2.98 -2.65
CA PHE A 285 14.36 -2.53 -3.84
C PHE A 285 14.74 -3.73 -4.70
N PHE A 286 14.70 -3.55 -6.01
CA PHE A 286 15.26 -4.48 -6.99
C PHE A 286 16.43 -3.85 -7.71
N LYS A 287 17.52 -4.61 -7.87
CA LYS A 287 18.68 -4.18 -8.64
C LYS A 287 18.63 -4.85 -10.02
N LYS A 288 18.63 -4.06 -11.09
CA LYS A 288 18.42 -4.57 -12.46
C LYS A 288 19.65 -5.30 -13.03
N SER A 289 20.86 -5.01 -12.54
CA SER A 289 22.10 -5.79 -12.70
C SER A 289 23.19 -5.12 -11.85
N VAL A 290 24.44 -5.62 -11.83
CA VAL A 290 25.55 -4.94 -11.13
C VAL A 290 25.82 -3.53 -11.68
N ASP A 291 25.52 -3.32 -12.97
CA ASP A 291 25.88 -2.13 -13.75
C ASP A 291 24.70 -1.17 -14.02
N ASP A 292 23.46 -1.66 -13.97
CA ASP A 292 22.26 -0.83 -14.09
C ASP A 292 21.70 -0.48 -12.70
N GLY A 293 21.35 0.80 -12.53
CA GLY A 293 20.93 1.38 -11.25
C GLY A 293 19.80 0.61 -10.52
N GLU A 294 19.70 0.86 -9.21
CA GLU A 294 18.65 0.30 -8.36
C GLU A 294 17.29 0.93 -8.67
N TYR A 295 16.26 0.10 -8.75
CA TYR A 295 14.87 0.51 -8.91
C TYR A 295 14.13 0.28 -7.59
N LEU A 296 13.36 1.28 -7.18
CA LEU A 296 12.52 1.23 -5.99
C LEU A 296 11.07 1.16 -6.44
N THR A 297 10.43 0.00 -6.33
CA THR A 297 9.03 -0.10 -6.80
C THR A 297 8.11 -0.90 -5.90
N GLU A 298 8.61 -1.61 -4.89
CA GLU A 298 7.75 -2.45 -4.07
C GLU A 298 7.33 -1.75 -2.78
N VAL A 299 6.05 -1.41 -2.71
CA VAL A 299 5.41 -1.03 -1.44
C VAL A 299 5.24 -2.28 -0.61
N ALA A 300 6.20 -2.57 0.27
CA ALA A 300 6.15 -3.76 1.11
C ALA A 300 5.25 -3.59 2.34
N ALA A 301 5.03 -2.35 2.80
CA ALA A 301 4.12 -2.05 3.90
C ALA A 301 3.51 -0.65 3.82
N MET A 302 2.21 -0.54 4.15
CA MET A 302 1.45 0.72 4.19
C MET A 302 0.69 0.90 5.49
N ARG A 303 0.49 2.17 5.85
CA ARG A 303 -0.49 2.62 6.84
C ARG A 303 -1.58 3.43 6.15
N VAL A 304 -2.84 3.17 6.49
CA VAL A 304 -4.02 3.87 5.94
C VAL A 304 -4.71 4.58 7.09
N ASP A 305 -4.80 5.91 7.02
CA ASP A 305 -5.19 6.77 8.14
C ASP A 305 -6.58 7.39 7.95
N TYR A 306 -7.25 7.68 9.07
CA TYR A 306 -8.61 8.24 9.09
C TYR A 306 -8.71 9.44 10.06
N ALA A 307 -9.19 10.59 9.56
CA ALA A 307 -9.46 11.78 10.36
C ALA A 307 -10.74 11.64 11.21
N GLY A 308 -10.86 12.48 12.24
CA GLY A 308 -12.04 12.53 13.11
C GLY A 308 -12.19 11.33 14.05
N ALA A 309 -11.35 10.31 13.88
CA ALA A 309 -11.14 9.21 14.81
C ALA A 309 -9.88 9.46 15.66
N GLU A 310 -9.49 10.71 15.89
CA GLU A 310 -8.36 11.01 16.75
C GLU A 310 -8.71 10.73 18.21
N ARG A 311 -7.85 9.98 18.88
CA ARG A 311 -8.03 9.62 20.29
C ARG A 311 -6.75 9.94 21.05
N HIS A 312 -6.83 10.91 21.98
CA HIS A 312 -5.67 11.45 22.69
C HIS A 312 -4.51 11.86 21.76
N GLY A 313 -4.83 12.46 20.61
CA GLY A 313 -3.85 12.88 19.60
C GLY A 313 -3.34 11.78 18.65
N LYS A 314 -3.82 10.53 18.80
CA LYS A 314 -3.48 9.43 17.89
C LYS A 314 -4.54 9.27 16.79
N LEU A 315 -4.13 9.29 15.52
CA LEU A 315 -5.00 8.91 14.39
C LEU A 315 -5.33 7.42 14.45
N PHE A 316 -6.55 7.08 14.01
CA PHE A 316 -6.90 5.70 13.74
C PHE A 316 -6.30 5.26 12.40
N SER A 317 -5.74 4.05 12.38
CA SER A 317 -5.09 3.50 11.19
C SER A 317 -5.45 2.04 10.95
N HIS A 318 -5.35 1.63 9.69
CA HIS A 318 -5.15 0.24 9.29
C HIS A 318 -3.72 0.05 8.78
N TYR A 319 -3.23 -1.18 8.81
CA TYR A 319 -1.91 -1.54 8.31
C TYR A 319 -2.00 -2.62 7.26
N SER A 320 -1.08 -2.63 6.32
CA SER A 320 -0.95 -3.72 5.37
C SER A 320 0.51 -4.02 5.05
N CYS A 321 0.83 -5.26 4.69
CA CYS A 321 2.16 -5.69 4.29
C CYS A 321 2.14 -6.88 3.32
N GLN A 322 3.14 -6.95 2.44
CA GLN A 322 3.23 -7.98 1.39
C GLN A 322 3.81 -9.32 1.88
N PHE A 323 4.68 -9.29 2.90
CA PHE A 323 5.28 -10.48 3.50
C PHE A 323 4.34 -11.10 4.55
N HIS A 324 4.58 -12.38 4.89
CA HIS A 324 3.85 -13.11 5.94
C HIS A 324 4.67 -13.07 7.26
N PRO A 325 4.52 -12.01 8.09
CA PRO A 325 5.25 -11.89 9.35
C PRO A 325 4.90 -12.95 10.41
N GLU A 326 3.77 -13.63 10.25
CA GLU A 326 3.18 -14.61 11.16
C GLU A 326 3.77 -16.01 11.04
N LEU A 327 4.48 -16.32 9.95
CA LEU A 327 4.99 -17.67 9.72
C LEU A 327 6.10 -18.02 10.73
N PRO A 328 5.92 -19.09 11.54
CA PRO A 328 6.89 -19.52 12.54
C PRO A 328 8.19 -19.95 11.88
N ARG A 329 9.30 -19.87 12.64
CA ARG A 329 10.66 -20.13 12.15
C ARG A 329 10.83 -21.47 11.41
N SER A 330 9.98 -22.47 11.68
CA SER A 330 10.00 -23.81 11.06
C SER A 330 9.12 -23.98 9.82
N LEU A 331 8.04 -23.21 9.63
CA LEU A 331 7.29 -23.24 8.34
C LEU A 331 7.96 -22.38 7.26
N ARG A 332 9.05 -21.72 7.65
CA ARG A 332 10.01 -21.08 6.75
C ARG A 332 10.87 -22.11 5.99
N ASP A 333 10.78 -23.41 6.33
CA ASP A 333 11.55 -24.53 5.78
C ASP A 333 11.24 -24.88 4.30
N ALA A 334 10.32 -24.19 3.62
CA ALA A 334 10.39 -24.11 2.16
C ALA A 334 11.74 -23.56 1.66
N ARG A 335 12.52 -22.90 2.54
CA ARG A 335 13.91 -22.49 2.34
C ARG A 335 14.95 -23.62 2.34
N VAL A 336 14.60 -24.83 2.79
CA VAL A 336 15.52 -25.98 2.74
C VAL A 336 15.84 -26.35 1.28
N GLU A 337 14.97 -26.03 0.32
CA GLU A 337 15.23 -26.21 -1.11
C GLU A 337 16.16 -25.14 -1.72
N PHE A 338 16.37 -23.99 -1.08
CA PHE A 338 17.10 -22.84 -1.67
C PHE A 338 18.45 -22.53 -0.99
N GLY A 339 18.90 -23.38 -0.07
CA GLY A 339 20.17 -23.22 0.64
C GLY A 339 20.07 -22.27 1.83
N GLU A 340 20.72 -22.65 2.93
CA GLU A 340 20.71 -21.89 4.19
C GLU A 340 21.23 -20.46 4.00
N ALA A 341 20.31 -19.49 3.96
CA ALA A 341 20.68 -18.09 4.04
C ALA A 341 20.77 -17.67 5.52
N ASN A 342 21.99 -17.36 5.98
CA ASN A 342 22.30 -16.84 7.31
C ASN A 342 21.74 -15.42 7.53
N PHE A 343 20.43 -15.27 7.75
CA PHE A 343 19.85 -13.97 8.12
C PHE A 343 18.79 -14.11 9.23
N GLU A 344 18.71 -13.10 10.10
CA GLU A 344 17.65 -12.97 11.09
C GLU A 344 16.45 -12.28 10.45
N GLU A 345 15.29 -12.94 10.52
CA GLU A 345 14.05 -12.49 9.87
C GLU A 345 13.19 -11.68 10.85
N ASP A 346 12.96 -10.42 10.49
CA ASP A 346 12.44 -9.40 11.38
C ASP A 346 10.94 -9.11 11.19
N GLY A 347 10.26 -9.72 10.20
CA GLY A 347 8.85 -9.45 9.90
C GLY A 347 7.92 -9.56 11.12
N HIS A 348 8.21 -10.48 12.04
CA HIS A 348 7.47 -10.64 13.29
C HIS A 348 7.52 -9.39 14.19
N LEU A 349 8.65 -8.66 14.24
CA LEU A 349 8.79 -7.40 14.99
C LEU A 349 7.89 -6.32 14.39
N LEU A 350 7.80 -6.28 13.06
CA LEU A 350 6.95 -5.34 12.36
C LEU A 350 5.46 -5.62 12.63
N LEU A 351 5.04 -6.89 12.61
CA LEU A 351 3.67 -7.28 13.00
C LEU A 351 3.36 -6.92 14.46
N LEU A 352 4.28 -7.23 15.39
CA LEU A 352 4.10 -6.87 16.80
C LEU A 352 3.94 -5.36 17.00
N ASN A 353 4.71 -4.55 16.27
CA ASN A 353 4.56 -3.09 16.30
C ASN A 353 3.22 -2.64 15.71
N MET A 354 2.76 -3.21 14.59
CA MET A 354 1.42 -2.91 14.04
C MET A 354 0.32 -3.26 15.05
N MET A 355 0.36 -4.45 15.63
CA MET A 355 -0.61 -4.89 16.64
C MET A 355 -0.58 -3.97 17.87
N LYS A 356 0.61 -3.62 18.37
CA LYS A 356 0.77 -2.72 19.51
C LYS A 356 0.14 -1.34 19.24
N GLN A 357 0.36 -0.78 18.06
CA GLN A 357 -0.24 0.51 17.68
C GLN A 357 -1.76 0.46 17.67
N LEU A 358 -2.34 -0.59 17.09
CA LEU A 358 -3.79 -0.78 17.06
C LEU A 358 -4.37 -0.99 18.47
N LEU A 359 -3.70 -1.78 19.30
CA LEU A 359 -4.11 -2.03 20.68
C LEU A 359 -3.97 -0.79 21.58
N GLU A 360 -2.93 0.01 21.41
CA GLU A 360 -2.77 1.26 22.17
C GLU A 360 -3.86 2.28 21.83
N TYR A 361 -4.18 2.43 20.54
CA TYR A 361 -5.28 3.28 20.10
C TYR A 361 -6.58 2.89 20.82
N SER A 362 -6.85 1.59 20.89
CA SER A 362 -8.07 1.06 21.49
C SER A 362 -8.12 1.11 23.03
N LYS A 363 -6.97 0.95 23.71
CA LYS A 363 -6.83 0.99 25.18
C LYS A 363 -6.95 2.37 25.79
N SER A 364 -6.85 3.42 24.99
CA SER A 364 -7.15 4.77 25.43
C SER A 364 -8.67 5.02 25.64
N GLY A 365 -9.42 3.89 25.68
CA GLY A 365 -10.83 3.46 25.94
C GLY A 365 -11.63 4.08 27.04
#